data_AF-A0A8H7QF78-F1
#
_entry.id   AF-A0A8H7QF78-F1
#
_cell.length_a   1.000
_cell.length_b   1.000
_cell.length_c   1.000
_cell.angle_alpha   90.00
_cell.angle_beta   90.00
_cell.angle_gamma   90.00
#
_symmetry.space_group_name_H-M   'P 1'
#
loop_
_entity.id
_entity.type
_entity.pdbx_description
1 polymer ?
#
loop_
_entity_poly.entity_id
_entity_poly.type
_entity_poly.pdbx_seq_one_letter_code
_entity_poly.pdbx_strand_id
1 'polypeptide(L)'
;MEKEYCLGWHLVYDALKNYYYKFDETVRNAFNQFYDPIHFFAPDSLTVGIPLSIGACLSSGKYEVVMARHIYEQLVDFIHKEIPQVPEFELEVLTPVQYEIIERFETFTSNILSKYHQKAKKKNKQLGRFREAKKEEELAKKLVNSSNYIFVSIDIEAYEKDHSILLEIGWSIYDASTKKFMDQHYINDQYRHLVNGQFVEDQKEKFNYGTSVWCSLKQALIELKKDLEWAVKRDGGFVLVGHGLDSDLKYLAKQGFLWPSKHNVDTHNVEDSAKVAILNTDTIYGSSINDLHNPPSLGKTLALFNIETWNLHNAGNDAHYTLLLLLKLVSDSITI
;
A
#
# COMPACT_ATOMS: atom_id res chain seq x y z
N MET A 1 -9.98 24.36 -5.98
CA MET A 1 -10.97 24.01 -4.93
C MET A 1 -10.95 25.14 -3.89
N GLU A 2 -12.03 25.29 -3.14
CA GLU A 2 -12.19 26.36 -2.14
C GLU A 2 -11.32 26.09 -0.90
N LYS A 3 -10.72 27.14 -0.31
CA LYS A 3 -9.94 27.03 0.94
C LYS A 3 -10.68 27.75 2.05
N GLU A 4 -10.80 27.11 3.21
CA GLU A 4 -11.54 27.64 4.34
C GLU A 4 -10.84 27.30 5.67
N TYR A 5 -10.97 28.18 6.68
CA TYR A 5 -10.51 27.89 8.03
C TYR A 5 -11.59 27.10 8.77
N CYS A 6 -11.25 25.86 9.13
CA CYS A 6 -12.19 24.93 9.74
C CYS A 6 -11.56 24.22 10.94
N LEU A 7 -12.41 23.53 11.70
CA LEU A 7 -12.01 22.56 12.71
C LEU A 7 -12.48 21.17 12.31
N GLY A 8 -11.71 20.13 12.64
CA GLY A 8 -12.21 18.77 12.58
C GLY A 8 -13.41 18.60 13.52
N TRP A 9 -14.46 17.91 13.07
CA TRP A 9 -15.66 17.62 13.88
C TRP A 9 -15.32 17.09 15.28
N HIS A 10 -14.35 16.17 15.34
CA HIS A 10 -13.89 15.57 16.59
C HIS A 10 -13.26 16.58 17.55
N LEU A 11 -12.51 17.57 17.04
CA LEU A 11 -11.86 18.60 17.86
C LEU A 11 -12.89 19.51 18.54
N VAL A 12 -13.97 19.86 17.84
CA VAL A 12 -15.07 20.64 18.42
C VAL A 12 -15.77 19.84 19.52
N TYR A 13 -16.13 18.58 19.25
CA TYR A 13 -16.75 17.70 20.25
C TYR A 13 -15.85 17.50 21.48
N ASP A 14 -14.57 17.19 21.28
CA ASP A 14 -13.64 16.93 22.38
C ASP A 14 -13.42 18.18 23.25
N ALA A 15 -13.32 19.37 22.64
CA ALA A 15 -13.18 20.62 23.37
C ALA A 15 -14.42 20.91 24.24
N LEU A 16 -15.62 20.79 23.66
CA LEU A 16 -16.87 21.00 24.39
C LEU A 16 -17.05 19.94 25.48
N LYS A 17 -16.77 18.67 25.19
CA LYS A 17 -16.82 17.60 26.18
C LYS A 17 -15.90 17.89 27.35
N ASN A 18 -14.63 18.22 27.08
CA ASN A 18 -13.65 18.56 28.11
C ASN A 18 -14.07 19.77 28.96
N TYR A 19 -14.83 20.70 28.38
CA TYR A 19 -15.40 21.84 29.10
C TYR A 19 -16.57 21.41 30.01
N TYR A 20 -17.64 20.85 29.42
CA TYR A 20 -18.86 20.50 30.15
C TYR A 20 -18.65 19.38 31.18
N TYR A 21 -17.65 18.51 30.99
CA TYR A 21 -17.32 17.46 31.96
C TYR A 21 -16.64 17.95 33.24
N LYS A 22 -16.25 19.23 33.33
CA LYS A 22 -15.71 19.83 34.56
C LYS A 22 -16.80 20.17 35.59
N PHE A 23 -18.07 20.17 35.17
CA PHE A 23 -19.21 20.52 36.02
C PHE A 23 -19.88 19.27 36.61
N ASP A 24 -21.01 19.48 37.29
CA ASP A 24 -21.73 18.42 37.99
C ASP A 24 -22.34 17.35 37.05
N GLU A 25 -22.96 16.34 37.65
CA GLU A 25 -23.60 15.25 36.91
C GLU A 25 -24.80 15.72 36.06
N THR A 26 -25.54 16.73 36.53
CA THR A 26 -26.67 17.30 35.79
C THR A 26 -26.22 17.91 34.47
N VAL A 27 -25.14 18.70 34.49
CA VAL A 27 -24.55 19.31 33.29
C VAL A 27 -24.00 18.24 32.34
N ARG A 28 -23.32 17.21 32.87
CA ARG A 28 -22.79 16.11 32.06
C ARG A 28 -23.90 15.32 31.36
N ASN A 29 -25.00 15.06 32.06
CA ASN A 29 -26.15 14.37 31.49
C ASN A 29 -26.82 15.21 30.40
N ALA A 30 -26.99 16.51 30.62
CA ALA A 30 -27.52 17.43 29.60
C ALA A 30 -26.63 17.49 28.36
N PHE A 31 -25.30 17.57 28.52
CA PHE A 31 -24.34 17.53 27.41
C PHE A 31 -24.46 16.23 26.61
N ASN A 32 -24.52 15.08 27.30
CA ASN A 32 -24.67 13.79 26.65
C ASN A 32 -26.02 13.65 25.94
N GLN A 33 -27.09 14.19 26.53
CA GLN A 33 -28.41 14.23 25.91
C GLN A 33 -28.42 15.07 24.64
N PHE A 34 -27.79 16.26 24.66
CA PHE A 34 -27.66 17.14 23.49
C PHE A 34 -26.97 16.44 22.31
N TYR A 35 -25.87 15.74 22.56
CA TYR A 35 -25.13 14.98 21.54
C TYR A 35 -25.67 13.58 21.26
N ASP A 36 -26.72 13.12 21.98
CA ASP A 36 -27.36 11.86 21.67
C ASP A 36 -27.97 11.93 20.26
N PRO A 37 -27.68 10.98 19.36
CA PRO A 37 -28.19 11.02 18.00
C PRO A 37 -29.70 11.19 17.85
N ILE A 38 -30.49 10.71 18.82
CA ILE A 38 -31.95 10.84 18.81
C ILE A 38 -32.36 12.31 18.98
N HIS A 39 -31.64 13.09 19.80
CA HIS A 39 -31.91 14.50 20.04
C HIS A 39 -31.16 15.40 19.06
N PHE A 40 -29.88 15.14 18.81
CA PHE A 40 -29.03 15.96 17.93
C PHE A 40 -29.58 16.02 16.49
N PHE A 41 -30.22 14.96 16.03
CA PHE A 41 -30.79 14.86 14.69
C PHE A 41 -32.33 14.84 14.68
N ALA A 42 -32.99 15.20 15.79
CA ALA A 42 -34.44 15.29 15.84
C ALA A 42 -34.97 16.35 14.86
N PRO A 43 -36.15 16.18 14.24
CA PRO A 43 -36.70 17.15 13.27
C PRO A 43 -36.87 18.58 13.82
N ASP A 44 -37.04 18.72 15.13
CA ASP A 44 -37.20 19.98 15.87
C ASP A 44 -35.90 20.49 16.51
N SER A 45 -34.79 19.75 16.38
CA SER A 45 -33.49 20.15 16.90
C SER A 45 -32.85 21.27 16.08
N LEU A 46 -32.17 22.20 16.76
CA LEU A 46 -31.39 23.27 16.11
C LEU A 46 -30.18 22.75 15.32
N THR A 47 -29.73 21.52 15.60
CA THR A 47 -28.57 20.89 14.96
C THR A 47 -28.94 19.97 13.79
N VAL A 48 -30.23 19.78 13.50
CA VAL A 48 -30.67 18.94 12.37
C VAL A 48 -30.23 19.55 11.05
N GLY A 49 -29.60 18.74 10.18
CA GLY A 49 -29.09 19.24 8.92
C GLY A 49 -27.83 20.10 9.06
N ILE A 50 -27.10 20.03 10.19
CA ILE A 50 -25.88 20.82 10.40
C ILE A 50 -24.93 20.68 9.18
N PRO A 51 -24.51 21.81 8.57
CA PRO A 51 -23.69 21.76 7.37
C PRO A 51 -22.23 21.48 7.75
N LEU A 52 -21.66 20.48 7.09
CA LEU A 52 -20.31 20.01 7.29
C LEU A 52 -19.60 19.87 5.94
N SER A 53 -18.31 19.54 5.99
CA SER A 53 -17.53 19.28 4.78
C SER A 53 -16.55 18.15 4.98
N ILE A 54 -16.15 17.49 3.90
CA ILE A 54 -14.87 16.79 3.86
C ILE A 54 -13.81 17.81 3.45
N GLY A 55 -12.83 18.03 4.31
CA GLY A 55 -11.68 18.90 4.05
C GLY A 55 -10.37 18.12 4.01
N ALA A 56 -9.45 18.52 3.13
CA ALA A 56 -8.05 18.10 3.16
C ALA A 56 -7.21 19.18 3.88
N CYS A 57 -6.64 18.84 5.03
CA CYS A 57 -5.85 19.75 5.84
C CYS A 57 -4.60 20.19 5.08
N LEU A 58 -4.36 21.49 4.90
CA LEU A 58 -3.22 21.96 4.08
C LEU A 58 -1.86 21.64 4.71
N SER A 59 -1.76 21.57 6.04
CA SER A 59 -0.50 21.29 6.72
C SER A 59 -0.16 19.79 6.76
N SER A 60 -1.17 18.93 6.94
CA SER A 60 -0.97 17.49 7.14
C SER A 60 -1.34 16.63 5.92
N GLY A 61 -2.12 17.18 4.99
CA GLY A 61 -2.75 16.47 3.87
C GLY A 61 -3.89 15.53 4.27
N LYS A 62 -4.20 15.38 5.57
CA LYS A 62 -5.23 14.45 6.05
C LYS A 62 -6.63 14.93 5.69
N TYR A 63 -7.49 13.98 5.35
CA TYR A 63 -8.91 14.19 5.07
C TYR A 63 -9.73 13.98 6.33
N GLU A 64 -10.58 14.94 6.66
CA GLU A 64 -11.43 14.89 7.86
C GLU A 64 -12.82 15.43 7.54
N VAL A 65 -13.79 15.07 8.38
CA VAL A 65 -15.06 15.80 8.45
C VAL A 65 -14.78 17.06 9.25
N VAL A 66 -15.04 18.22 8.66
CA VAL A 66 -14.72 19.53 9.21
C VAL A 66 -15.95 20.43 9.30
N MET A 67 -15.85 21.41 10.19
CA MET A 67 -16.87 22.40 10.50
C MET A 67 -16.29 23.79 10.28
N ALA A 68 -16.99 24.60 9.49
CA ALA A 68 -16.66 26.01 9.26
C ALA A 68 -16.86 26.84 10.54
N ARG A 69 -16.19 27.98 10.62
CA ARG A 69 -16.19 28.85 11.81
C ARG A 69 -17.58 29.20 12.32
N HIS A 70 -18.38 29.80 11.46
CA HIS A 70 -19.74 30.20 11.79
C HIS A 70 -20.64 29.02 12.22
N ILE A 71 -20.30 27.78 11.84
CA ILE A 71 -21.09 26.59 12.21
C ILE A 71 -20.74 26.10 13.61
N TYR A 72 -19.45 26.05 13.98
CA TYR A 72 -19.11 25.67 15.36
C TYR A 72 -19.46 26.77 16.36
N GLU A 73 -19.45 28.04 15.94
CA GLU A 73 -19.95 29.17 16.74
C GLU A 73 -21.46 28.97 17.03
N GLN A 74 -22.27 28.69 16.01
CA GLN A 74 -23.69 28.37 16.20
C GLN A 74 -23.91 27.14 17.09
N LEU A 75 -23.08 26.10 16.94
CA LEU A 75 -23.19 24.90 17.76
C LEU A 75 -22.91 25.18 19.24
N VAL A 76 -21.94 26.05 19.53
CA VAL A 76 -21.63 26.54 20.89
C VAL A 76 -22.83 27.31 21.46
N ASP A 77 -23.44 28.20 20.67
CA ASP A 77 -24.65 28.93 21.09
C ASP A 77 -25.81 27.98 21.40
N PHE A 78 -26.01 26.95 20.57
CA PHE A 78 -27.11 25.98 20.76
C PHE A 78 -26.95 25.17 22.03
N ILE A 79 -25.75 24.67 22.31
CA ILE A 79 -25.52 23.91 23.55
C ILE A 79 -25.59 24.79 24.80
N HIS A 80 -25.20 26.07 24.71
CA HIS A 80 -25.37 27.01 25.83
C HIS A 80 -26.84 27.31 26.12
N LYS A 81 -27.70 27.38 25.10
CA LYS A 81 -29.16 27.51 25.29
C LYS A 81 -29.78 26.31 26.01
N GLU A 82 -29.26 25.12 25.75
CA GLU A 82 -29.70 23.88 26.43
C GLU A 82 -29.13 23.75 27.85
N ILE A 83 -27.97 24.36 28.12
CA ILE A 83 -27.27 24.29 29.40
C ILE A 83 -26.88 25.71 29.89
N PRO A 84 -27.86 26.58 30.18
CA PRO A 84 -27.60 27.99 30.52
C PRO A 84 -27.02 28.19 31.93
N GLN A 85 -27.02 27.16 32.77
CA GLN A 85 -26.58 27.22 34.17
C GLN A 85 -25.05 27.27 34.35
N VAL A 86 -24.26 27.08 33.29
CA VAL A 86 -22.80 27.18 33.31
C VAL A 86 -22.32 28.32 32.40
N PRO A 87 -21.12 28.89 32.62
CA PRO A 87 -20.57 29.91 31.74
C PRO A 87 -20.48 29.43 30.29
N GLU A 88 -20.55 30.36 29.34
CA GLU A 88 -20.39 30.08 27.92
C GLU A 88 -18.98 29.56 27.59
N PHE A 89 -18.88 28.69 26.58
CA PHE A 89 -17.61 28.12 26.16
C PHE A 89 -16.75 29.18 25.45
N GLU A 90 -15.49 29.32 25.86
CA GLU A 90 -14.54 30.25 25.25
C GLU A 90 -14.04 29.75 23.87
N LEU A 91 -14.50 30.39 22.80
CA LEU A 91 -14.17 30.02 21.42
C LEU A 91 -12.67 30.16 21.10
N GLU A 92 -11.94 31.02 21.81
CA GLU A 92 -10.50 31.26 21.65
C GLU A 92 -9.65 30.00 21.90
N VAL A 93 -10.18 29.03 22.65
CA VAL A 93 -9.54 27.73 22.88
C VAL A 93 -9.47 26.91 21.58
N LEU A 94 -10.35 27.18 20.62
CA LEU A 94 -10.38 26.53 19.33
C LEU A 94 -9.49 27.25 18.32
N THR A 95 -8.49 26.56 17.79
CA THR A 95 -7.59 27.11 16.75
C THR A 95 -7.91 26.49 15.38
N PRO A 96 -8.73 27.13 14.53
CA PRO A 96 -9.03 26.61 13.20
C PRO A 96 -7.79 26.64 12.31
N VAL A 97 -7.69 25.67 11.41
CA VAL A 97 -6.60 25.58 10.43
C VAL A 97 -7.17 25.56 9.01
N GLN A 98 -6.33 25.82 8.01
CA GLN A 98 -6.78 25.84 6.62
C GLN A 98 -7.00 24.42 6.08
N TYR A 99 -8.18 24.23 5.47
CA TYR A 99 -8.54 23.05 4.70
C TYR A 99 -8.85 23.44 3.26
N GLU A 100 -8.50 22.56 2.32
CA GLU A 100 -9.09 22.55 0.99
C GLU A 100 -10.40 21.76 1.05
N ILE A 101 -11.52 22.42 0.71
CA ILE A 101 -12.85 21.83 0.77
C ILE A 101 -13.07 20.93 -0.44
N ILE A 102 -13.28 19.65 -0.17
CA ILE A 102 -13.47 18.60 -1.18
C ILE A 102 -14.95 18.44 -1.52
N GLU A 103 -15.81 18.48 -0.50
CA GLU A 103 -17.24 18.18 -0.62
C GLU A 103 -17.99 18.76 0.57
N ARG A 104 -19.06 19.52 0.32
CA ARG A 104 -19.99 20.01 1.34
C ARG A 104 -21.16 19.04 1.48
N PHE A 105 -21.68 18.87 2.69
CA PHE A 105 -22.84 18.03 2.96
C PHE A 105 -23.60 18.48 4.21
N GLU A 106 -24.89 18.17 4.26
CA GLU A 106 -25.72 18.35 5.45
C GLU A 106 -25.95 16.99 6.11
N THR A 107 -26.01 16.95 7.43
CA THR A 107 -26.26 15.70 8.17
C THR A 107 -27.55 15.73 8.96
N PHE A 108 -28.50 14.91 8.53
CA PHE A 108 -29.82 14.74 9.16
C PHE A 108 -29.91 13.50 10.04
N THR A 109 -28.87 12.64 10.05
CA THR A 109 -28.82 11.43 10.87
C THR A 109 -27.37 11.07 11.19
N SER A 110 -27.15 10.32 12.28
CA SER A 110 -25.84 9.77 12.61
C SER A 110 -25.28 8.84 11.52
N ASN A 111 -26.15 8.16 10.77
CA ASN A 111 -25.76 7.30 9.65
C ASN A 111 -25.13 8.09 8.50
N ILE A 112 -25.66 9.29 8.19
CA ILE A 112 -25.08 10.18 7.17
C ILE A 112 -23.71 10.66 7.64
N LEU A 113 -23.59 11.14 8.88
CA LEU A 113 -22.31 11.57 9.45
C LEU A 113 -21.26 10.44 9.41
N SER A 114 -21.65 9.22 9.84
CA SER A 114 -20.81 8.02 9.80
C SER A 114 -20.34 7.69 8.38
N LYS A 115 -21.21 7.79 7.38
CA LYS A 115 -20.86 7.59 5.96
C LYS A 115 -19.75 8.54 5.51
N TYR A 116 -19.79 9.83 5.91
CA TYR A 116 -18.77 10.80 5.54
C TYR A 116 -17.46 10.61 6.32
N HIS A 117 -17.51 10.20 7.59
CA HIS A 117 -16.30 9.77 8.31
C HIS A 117 -15.64 8.57 7.63
N GLN A 118 -16.42 7.58 7.18
CA GLN A 118 -15.90 6.44 6.42
C GLN A 118 -15.29 6.89 5.08
N LYS A 119 -15.90 7.87 4.40
CA LYS A 119 -15.36 8.43 3.15
C LYS A 119 -14.02 9.14 3.38
N ALA A 120 -13.89 9.97 4.43
CA ALA A 120 -12.63 10.59 4.82
C ALA A 120 -11.56 9.54 5.20
N LYS A 121 -11.93 8.51 5.96
CA LYS A 121 -11.05 7.38 6.31
C LYS A 121 -10.53 6.65 5.07
N LYS A 122 -11.38 6.39 4.07
CA LYS A 122 -10.98 5.77 2.80
C LYS A 122 -9.97 6.65 2.05
N LYS A 123 -10.20 7.97 1.97
CA LYS A 123 -9.25 8.92 1.38
C LYS A 123 -7.90 8.94 2.12
N ASN A 124 -7.91 8.92 3.45
CA ASN A 124 -6.68 8.81 4.24
C ASN A 124 -5.94 7.49 4.00
N LYS A 125 -6.65 6.36 3.88
CA LYS A 125 -6.04 5.07 3.52
C LYS A 125 -5.37 5.14 2.15
N GLN A 126 -6.03 5.75 1.17
CA GLN A 126 -5.45 5.97 -0.16
C GLN A 126 -4.21 6.85 -0.10
N LEU A 127 -4.26 7.97 0.64
CA LEU A 127 -3.12 8.85 0.85
C LEU A 127 -1.94 8.12 1.53
N GLY A 128 -2.22 7.28 2.53
CA GLY A 128 -1.21 6.44 3.18
C GLY A 128 -0.51 5.51 2.19
N ARG A 129 -1.28 4.78 1.38
CA ARG A 129 -0.73 3.93 0.31
C ARG A 129 0.15 4.70 -0.67
N PHE A 130 -0.27 5.90 -1.08
CA PHE A 130 0.55 6.76 -1.94
C PHE A 130 1.86 7.21 -1.29
N ARG A 131 1.83 7.51 0.01
CA ARG A 131 3.05 7.87 0.76
C ARG A 131 4.00 6.68 0.88
N GLU A 132 3.49 5.48 1.10
CA GLU A 132 4.28 4.25 1.14
C GLU A 132 4.88 3.94 -0.23
N ALA A 133 4.08 3.98 -1.30
CA ALA A 133 4.56 3.77 -2.67
C ALA A 133 5.65 4.79 -3.08
N LYS A 134 5.49 6.07 -2.71
CA LYS A 134 6.54 7.08 -2.94
C LYS A 134 7.82 6.79 -2.16
N LYS A 135 7.72 6.31 -0.91
CA LYS A 135 8.91 5.90 -0.14
C LYS A 135 9.61 4.71 -0.80
N GLU A 136 8.84 3.77 -1.34
CA GLU A 136 9.36 2.60 -2.04
C GLU A 136 10.05 2.98 -3.36
N GLU A 137 9.44 3.88 -4.14
CA GLU A 137 10.05 4.46 -5.35
C GLU A 137 11.39 5.16 -5.03
N GLU A 138 11.42 6.02 -4.00
CA GLU A 138 12.64 6.72 -3.60
C GLU A 138 13.71 5.77 -3.05
N LEU A 139 13.30 4.74 -2.31
CA LEU A 139 14.20 3.68 -1.86
C LEU A 139 14.78 2.90 -3.04
N ALA A 140 13.95 2.55 -4.02
CA ALA A 140 14.37 1.85 -5.23
C ALA A 140 15.42 2.66 -6.01
N LYS A 141 15.17 3.95 -6.25
CA LYS A 141 16.15 4.87 -6.86
C LYS A 141 17.45 4.89 -6.07
N LYS A 142 17.39 5.03 -4.75
CA LYS A 142 18.58 5.05 -3.89
C LYS A 142 19.39 3.76 -3.98
N LEU A 143 18.74 2.59 -3.90
CA LEU A 143 19.40 1.29 -3.92
C LEU A 143 20.00 0.97 -5.29
N VAL A 144 19.31 1.29 -6.39
CA VAL A 144 19.85 1.06 -7.73
C VAL A 144 21.03 1.99 -8.00
N ASN A 145 20.93 3.28 -7.63
CA ASN A 145 21.99 4.26 -7.87
C ASN A 145 23.26 4.01 -7.03
N SER A 146 23.17 3.36 -5.87
CA SER A 146 24.37 3.04 -5.08
C SER A 146 25.26 1.98 -5.72
N SER A 147 24.74 1.22 -6.70
CA SER A 147 25.50 0.27 -7.54
C SER A 147 26.28 -0.80 -6.76
N ASN A 148 25.84 -1.14 -5.55
CA ASN A 148 26.55 -2.03 -4.62
C ASN A 148 25.62 -3.03 -3.91
N TYR A 149 24.49 -3.34 -4.54
CA TYR A 149 23.52 -4.33 -4.07
C TYR A 149 23.32 -5.44 -5.10
N ILE A 150 22.97 -6.62 -4.61
CA ILE A 150 22.33 -7.68 -5.39
C ILE A 150 20.82 -7.49 -5.36
N PHE A 151 20.22 -7.48 -6.54
CA PHE A 151 18.78 -7.53 -6.74
C PHE A 151 18.39 -8.92 -7.19
N VAL A 152 17.34 -9.49 -6.59
CA VAL A 152 16.83 -10.82 -6.93
C VAL A 152 15.34 -10.69 -7.22
N SER A 153 14.93 -11.04 -8.42
CA SER A 153 13.52 -11.26 -8.74
C SER A 153 13.22 -12.74 -8.79
N ILE A 154 12.06 -13.12 -8.30
CA ILE A 154 11.58 -14.50 -8.28
C ILE A 154 10.15 -14.48 -8.79
N ASP A 155 9.84 -15.39 -9.70
CA ASP A 155 8.51 -15.56 -10.25
C ASP A 155 8.16 -17.07 -10.27
N ILE A 156 6.87 -17.38 -10.19
CA ILE A 156 6.36 -18.75 -10.18
C ILE A 156 5.15 -18.89 -11.09
N GLU A 157 5.07 -20.01 -11.79
CA GLU A 157 3.87 -20.38 -12.56
C GLU A 157 3.17 -21.57 -11.91
N ALA A 158 1.92 -21.36 -11.50
CA ALA A 158 1.06 -22.39 -10.96
C ALA A 158 0.15 -22.98 -12.06
N TYR A 159 -0.35 -24.19 -11.83
CA TYR A 159 -1.29 -24.80 -12.76
C TYR A 159 -2.64 -24.07 -12.73
N GLU A 160 -3.13 -23.63 -13.90
CA GLU A 160 -4.33 -22.78 -14.02
C GLU A 160 -5.60 -23.44 -13.46
N LYS A 161 -5.66 -24.78 -13.39
CA LYS A 161 -6.81 -25.53 -12.85
C LYS A 161 -6.65 -25.93 -11.38
N ASP A 162 -5.43 -25.89 -10.85
CA ASP A 162 -5.13 -26.17 -9.45
C ASP A 162 -3.90 -25.36 -9.01
N HIS A 163 -4.17 -24.22 -8.38
CA HIS A 163 -3.14 -23.26 -7.96
C HIS A 163 -2.29 -23.77 -6.78
N SER A 164 -2.53 -24.99 -6.27
CA SER A 164 -1.64 -25.65 -5.31
C SER A 164 -0.47 -26.39 -5.98
N ILE A 165 -0.50 -26.50 -7.31
CA ILE A 165 0.50 -27.18 -8.11
C ILE A 165 1.44 -26.15 -8.74
N LEU A 166 2.70 -26.17 -8.31
CA LEU A 166 3.77 -25.34 -8.89
C LEU A 166 4.39 -26.04 -10.08
N LEU A 167 4.29 -25.41 -11.25
CA LEU A 167 4.85 -25.93 -12.49
C LEU A 167 6.25 -25.39 -12.74
N GLU A 168 6.48 -24.10 -12.49
CA GLU A 168 7.75 -23.43 -12.79
C GLU A 168 8.17 -22.52 -11.65
N ILE A 169 9.48 -22.40 -11.46
CA ILE A 169 10.08 -21.36 -10.66
C ILE A 169 11.22 -20.73 -11.45
N GLY A 170 11.18 -19.42 -11.57
CA GLY A 170 12.23 -18.63 -12.21
C GLY A 170 12.77 -17.61 -11.23
N TRP A 171 14.06 -17.33 -11.34
CA TRP A 171 14.63 -16.18 -10.66
C TRP A 171 15.72 -15.56 -11.51
N SER A 172 15.86 -14.25 -11.34
CA SER A 172 16.89 -13.46 -11.98
C SER A 172 17.64 -12.69 -10.92
N ILE A 173 18.96 -12.64 -11.07
CA ILE A 173 19.86 -11.94 -10.16
C ILE A 173 20.57 -10.86 -10.95
N TYR A 174 20.45 -9.62 -10.51
CA TYR A 174 21.19 -8.50 -11.05
C TYR A 174 22.22 -7.98 -10.04
N ASP A 175 23.50 -8.08 -10.40
CA ASP A 175 24.58 -7.45 -9.67
C ASP A 175 24.80 -6.02 -10.18
N ALA A 176 24.37 -5.03 -9.39
CA ALA A 176 24.46 -3.63 -9.76
C ALA A 176 25.90 -3.11 -9.93
N SER A 177 26.91 -3.79 -9.35
CA SER A 177 28.31 -3.39 -9.48
C SER A 177 28.92 -3.83 -10.81
N THR A 178 28.54 -5.02 -11.28
CA THR A 178 29.05 -5.59 -12.54
C THR A 178 28.09 -5.40 -13.70
N LYS A 179 26.86 -4.97 -13.41
CA LYS A 179 25.73 -4.83 -14.35
C LYS A 179 25.41 -6.13 -15.07
N LYS A 180 25.58 -7.27 -14.39
CA LYS A 180 25.36 -8.60 -14.95
C LYS A 180 24.08 -9.21 -14.41
N PHE A 181 23.37 -9.87 -15.31
CA PHE A 181 22.25 -10.75 -15.02
C PHE A 181 22.74 -12.20 -14.88
N MET A 182 22.14 -12.92 -13.94
CA MET A 182 22.26 -14.36 -13.77
C MET A 182 20.85 -14.91 -13.63
N ASP A 183 20.37 -15.54 -14.70
CA ASP A 183 19.00 -15.99 -14.83
C ASP A 183 18.90 -17.50 -14.68
N GLN A 184 17.86 -17.96 -13.99
CA GLN A 184 17.60 -19.35 -13.72
C GLN A 184 16.13 -19.67 -13.98
N HIS A 185 15.89 -20.85 -14.53
CA HIS A 185 14.55 -21.32 -14.79
C HIS A 185 14.45 -22.83 -14.57
N TYR A 186 13.56 -23.23 -13.67
CA TYR A 186 13.35 -24.62 -13.27
C TYR A 186 11.89 -25.01 -13.46
N ILE A 187 11.69 -26.18 -14.07
CA ILE A 187 10.37 -26.75 -14.34
C ILE A 187 10.20 -28.03 -13.53
N ASN A 188 9.07 -28.13 -12.84
CA ASN A 188 8.75 -29.25 -11.96
C ASN A 188 8.48 -30.54 -12.76
N ASP A 189 9.43 -31.49 -12.66
CA ASP A 189 9.39 -32.74 -13.41
C ASP A 189 8.24 -33.69 -13.01
N GLN A 190 7.66 -33.51 -11.83
CA GLN A 190 6.52 -34.28 -11.34
C GLN A 190 5.24 -33.99 -12.14
N TYR A 191 5.16 -32.80 -12.74
CA TYR A 191 3.95 -32.29 -13.41
C TYR A 191 4.17 -32.03 -14.91
N ARG A 192 5.09 -32.77 -15.56
CA ARG A 192 5.37 -32.68 -17.01
C ARG A 192 4.13 -32.75 -17.92
N HIS A 193 3.10 -33.47 -17.48
CA HIS A 193 1.86 -33.67 -18.24
C HIS A 193 0.88 -32.51 -18.09
N LEU A 194 1.16 -31.55 -17.21
CA LEU A 194 0.33 -30.37 -16.98
C LEU A 194 0.87 -29.18 -17.77
N VAL A 195 -0.02 -28.57 -18.55
CA VAL A 195 0.27 -27.45 -19.43
C VAL A 195 -0.79 -26.39 -19.16
N ASN A 196 -0.36 -25.14 -18.98
CA ASN A 196 -1.29 -24.01 -19.01
C ASN A 196 -1.70 -23.72 -20.47
N GLY A 197 -2.67 -22.85 -20.71
CA GLY A 197 -3.08 -22.59 -22.10
C GLY A 197 -4.50 -22.08 -22.27
N GLN A 198 -5.34 -22.20 -21.23
CA GLN A 198 -6.73 -21.79 -21.31
C GLN A 198 -6.88 -20.28 -21.34
N PHE A 199 -6.06 -19.57 -20.56
CA PHE A 199 -6.13 -18.10 -20.45
C PHE A 199 -5.00 -17.40 -21.21
N VAL A 200 -3.83 -18.03 -21.27
CA VAL A 200 -2.60 -17.50 -21.87
C VAL A 200 -1.82 -18.64 -22.48
N GLU A 201 -1.11 -18.39 -23.59
CA GLU A 201 -0.26 -19.40 -24.24
C GLU A 201 0.83 -19.92 -23.29
N ASP A 202 1.04 -21.23 -23.27
CA ASP A 202 2.11 -21.86 -22.48
C ASP A 202 3.49 -21.50 -23.06
N GLN A 203 4.31 -20.82 -22.26
CA GLN A 203 5.70 -20.48 -22.62
C GLN A 203 6.72 -21.25 -21.78
N LYS A 204 6.28 -22.31 -21.08
CA LYS A 204 7.04 -23.10 -20.10
C LYS A 204 8.44 -23.51 -20.56
N GLU A 205 8.59 -23.96 -21.80
CA GLU A 205 9.87 -24.43 -22.33
C GLU A 205 10.68 -23.35 -23.08
N LYS A 206 10.19 -22.11 -23.14
CA LYS A 206 10.77 -21.03 -23.94
C LYS A 206 11.51 -20.00 -23.07
N PHE A 207 12.49 -20.48 -22.32
CA PHE A 207 13.36 -19.62 -21.52
C PHE A 207 14.41 -18.94 -22.40
N ASN A 208 14.43 -17.60 -22.40
CA ASN A 208 15.27 -16.80 -23.31
C ASN A 208 16.71 -16.62 -22.82
N TYR A 209 16.94 -16.75 -21.52
CA TYR A 209 18.19 -16.33 -20.86
C TYR A 209 19.07 -17.51 -20.44
N GLY A 210 18.77 -18.71 -20.94
CA GLY A 210 19.55 -19.90 -20.61
C GLY A 210 18.86 -21.19 -21.04
N THR A 211 18.91 -22.20 -20.18
CA THR A 211 18.29 -23.51 -20.41
C THR A 211 17.35 -23.83 -19.26
N SER A 212 16.10 -24.14 -19.56
CA SER A 212 15.15 -24.64 -18.56
C SER A 212 15.63 -25.97 -17.99
N VAL A 213 15.71 -26.05 -16.66
CA VAL A 213 16.13 -27.27 -15.96
C VAL A 213 14.91 -28.01 -15.43
N TRP A 214 14.69 -29.22 -15.92
CA TRP A 214 13.67 -30.09 -15.35
C TRP A 214 14.19 -30.79 -14.11
N CYS A 215 13.54 -30.59 -12.96
CA CYS A 215 13.87 -31.29 -11.73
C CYS A 215 12.69 -31.28 -10.75
N SER A 216 12.83 -31.98 -9.62
CA SER A 216 11.86 -31.88 -8.52
C SER A 216 11.83 -30.46 -7.92
N LEU A 217 10.67 -30.02 -7.44
CA LEU A 217 10.55 -28.73 -6.73
C LEU A 217 11.58 -28.57 -5.60
N LYS A 218 11.83 -29.63 -4.83
CA LYS A 218 12.85 -29.61 -3.76
C LYS A 218 14.23 -29.23 -4.29
N GLN A 219 14.62 -29.76 -5.44
CA GLN A 219 15.91 -29.44 -6.06
C GLN A 219 15.95 -27.99 -6.53
N ALA A 220 14.89 -27.52 -7.20
CA ALA A 220 14.81 -26.12 -7.63
C ALA A 220 14.94 -25.14 -6.44
N LEU A 221 14.25 -25.43 -5.33
CA LEU A 221 14.35 -24.64 -4.10
C LEU A 221 15.76 -24.69 -3.47
N ILE A 222 16.47 -25.83 -3.56
CA ILE A 222 17.88 -25.91 -3.12
C ILE A 222 18.77 -24.99 -3.97
N GLU A 223 18.58 -24.95 -5.28
CA GLU A 223 19.37 -24.08 -6.17
C GLU A 223 19.06 -22.60 -5.93
N LEU A 224 17.78 -22.23 -5.79
CA LEU A 224 17.38 -20.87 -5.40
C LEU A 224 18.07 -20.46 -4.08
N LYS A 225 18.08 -21.35 -3.08
CA LYS A 225 18.73 -21.07 -1.79
C LYS A 225 20.21 -20.78 -1.95
N LYS A 226 20.94 -21.57 -2.73
CA LYS A 226 22.39 -21.36 -2.98
C LYS A 226 22.67 -20.00 -3.57
N ASP A 227 21.84 -19.57 -4.51
CA ASP A 227 21.96 -18.28 -5.17
C ASP A 227 21.66 -17.11 -4.22
N LEU A 228 20.65 -17.25 -3.35
CA LEU A 228 20.41 -16.29 -2.28
C LEU A 228 21.55 -16.26 -1.25
N GLU A 229 22.07 -17.43 -0.84
CA GLU A 229 23.24 -17.52 0.06
C GLU A 229 24.47 -16.85 -0.55
N TRP A 230 24.69 -17.02 -1.86
CA TRP A 230 25.74 -16.32 -2.59
C TRP A 230 25.54 -14.80 -2.52
N ALA A 231 24.32 -14.31 -2.75
CA ALA A 231 24.01 -12.88 -2.65
C ALA A 231 24.28 -12.34 -1.25
N VAL A 232 23.88 -13.08 -0.20
CA VAL A 232 24.17 -12.76 1.20
C VAL A 232 25.67 -12.75 1.49
N LYS A 233 26.42 -13.74 0.99
CA LYS A 233 27.88 -13.79 1.18
C LYS A 233 28.59 -12.62 0.49
N ARG A 234 28.08 -12.17 -0.66
CA ARG A 234 28.69 -11.11 -1.47
C ARG A 234 28.47 -9.71 -0.86
N ASP A 235 27.22 -9.36 -0.47
CA ASP A 235 26.88 -8.01 0.01
C ASP A 235 26.29 -7.94 1.43
N GLY A 236 26.23 -9.07 2.14
CA GLY A 236 25.56 -9.17 3.44
C GLY A 236 24.03 -9.20 3.35
N GLY A 237 23.47 -9.21 2.14
CA GLY A 237 22.03 -9.26 1.89
C GLY A 237 21.66 -9.04 0.41
N PHE A 238 20.36 -9.08 0.12
CA PHE A 238 19.82 -8.87 -1.23
C PHE A 238 18.52 -8.06 -1.19
N VAL A 239 18.22 -7.40 -2.31
CA VAL A 239 16.95 -6.68 -2.53
C VAL A 239 16.03 -7.59 -3.33
N LEU A 240 14.87 -7.93 -2.77
CA LEU A 240 13.85 -8.69 -3.50
C LEU A 240 13.06 -7.77 -4.41
N VAL A 241 12.79 -8.22 -5.64
CA VAL A 241 12.08 -7.44 -6.65
C VAL A 241 10.95 -8.28 -7.24
N GLY A 242 9.73 -7.75 -7.25
CA GLY A 242 8.60 -8.40 -7.88
C GLY A 242 7.72 -7.45 -8.68
N HIS A 243 6.69 -8.02 -9.27
CA HIS A 243 5.56 -7.31 -9.84
C HIS A 243 4.28 -7.79 -9.12
N GLY A 244 4.22 -7.55 -7.80
CA GLY A 244 3.24 -8.13 -6.91
C GLY A 244 3.71 -9.39 -6.17
N LEU A 245 4.92 -9.35 -5.56
CA LEU A 245 5.64 -10.53 -5.02
C LEU A 245 4.95 -11.26 -3.83
N ASP A 246 3.91 -10.67 -3.24
CA ASP A 246 3.29 -11.17 -2.01
C ASP A 246 2.72 -12.60 -2.15
N SER A 247 2.18 -12.94 -3.33
CA SER A 247 1.68 -14.29 -3.61
C SER A 247 2.79 -15.31 -3.64
N ASP A 248 3.90 -14.96 -4.30
CA ASP A 248 5.02 -15.87 -4.56
C ASP A 248 5.76 -16.17 -3.27
N LEU A 249 5.99 -15.15 -2.43
CA LEU A 249 6.59 -15.33 -1.10
C LEU A 249 5.71 -16.22 -0.20
N LYS A 250 4.39 -16.00 -0.19
CA LYS A 250 3.46 -16.85 0.57
C LYS A 250 3.48 -18.29 0.05
N TYR A 251 3.60 -18.46 -1.26
CA TYR A 251 3.68 -19.77 -1.87
C TYR A 251 4.96 -20.50 -1.47
N LEU A 252 6.12 -19.87 -1.65
CA LEU A 252 7.43 -20.43 -1.27
C LEU A 252 7.47 -20.82 0.22
N ALA A 253 6.94 -19.99 1.10
CA ALA A 253 6.83 -20.29 2.52
C ALA A 253 5.98 -21.55 2.79
N LYS A 254 4.85 -21.73 2.08
CA LYS A 254 4.02 -22.95 2.18
C LYS A 254 4.72 -24.21 1.68
N GLN A 255 5.61 -24.06 0.70
CA GLN A 255 6.44 -25.17 0.20
C GLN A 255 7.63 -25.48 1.13
N GLY A 256 7.71 -24.83 2.30
CA GLY A 256 8.78 -25.04 3.26
C GLY A 256 10.12 -24.44 2.84
N PHE A 257 10.13 -23.52 1.87
CA PHE A 257 11.34 -22.77 1.54
C PHE A 257 11.77 -21.93 2.73
N LEU A 258 13.04 -22.05 3.11
CA LEU A 258 13.66 -21.25 4.14
C LEU A 258 14.64 -20.26 3.49
N TRP A 259 14.53 -19.00 3.90
CA TRP A 259 15.38 -17.91 3.47
C TRP A 259 16.69 -17.87 4.27
N PRO A 260 17.83 -17.57 3.62
CA PRO A 260 19.08 -17.40 4.35
C PRO A 260 19.01 -16.15 5.24
N SER A 261 19.52 -16.25 6.47
CA SER A 261 19.64 -15.13 7.42
C SER A 261 21.11 -14.74 7.64
N LYS A 262 21.35 -13.48 8.01
CA LYS A 262 22.68 -12.95 8.35
C LYS A 262 23.33 -13.67 9.53
N HIS A 263 22.51 -14.33 10.36
CA HIS A 263 22.96 -15.07 11.54
C HIS A 263 23.22 -16.56 11.27
N ASN A 264 23.30 -16.98 10.01
CA ASN A 264 23.46 -18.39 9.60
C ASN A 264 22.35 -19.33 10.12
N VAL A 265 21.16 -18.78 10.38
CA VAL A 265 19.96 -19.54 10.77
C VAL A 265 18.89 -19.29 9.73
N ASP A 266 18.61 -20.30 8.92
CA ASP A 266 17.57 -20.26 7.90
C ASP A 266 16.19 -19.99 8.53
N THR A 267 15.35 -19.20 7.87
CA THR A 267 14.05 -18.76 8.41
C THR A 267 12.93 -18.81 7.37
N HIS A 268 11.71 -19.15 7.79
CA HIS A 268 10.54 -19.04 6.92
C HIS A 268 10.03 -17.59 6.79
N ASN A 269 10.41 -16.72 7.74
CA ASN A 269 9.99 -15.33 7.72
C ASN A 269 11.00 -14.49 6.93
N VAL A 270 10.54 -13.93 5.81
CA VAL A 270 11.34 -13.07 4.96
C VAL A 270 11.82 -11.79 5.68
N GLU A 271 11.16 -11.35 6.75
CA GLU A 271 11.61 -10.22 7.58
C GLU A 271 12.84 -10.57 8.44
N ASP A 272 12.96 -11.84 8.86
CA ASP A 272 14.09 -12.34 9.65
C ASP A 272 15.27 -12.81 8.76
N SER A 273 15.07 -12.79 7.44
CA SER A 273 16.08 -13.16 6.44
C SER A 273 17.14 -12.06 6.25
N ALA A 274 18.15 -12.32 5.42
CA ALA A 274 19.16 -11.33 5.03
C ALA A 274 18.67 -10.32 3.98
N LYS A 275 17.37 -10.26 3.71
CA LYS A 275 16.75 -9.27 2.83
C LYS A 275 17.04 -7.84 3.30
N VAL A 276 17.44 -6.98 2.36
CA VAL A 276 17.62 -5.53 2.55
C VAL A 276 16.30 -4.77 2.37
N ALA A 277 15.57 -5.08 1.30
CA ALA A 277 14.27 -4.48 0.98
C ALA A 277 13.43 -5.41 0.09
N ILE A 278 12.11 -5.18 0.02
CA ILE A 278 11.24 -5.69 -1.04
C ILE A 278 10.84 -4.48 -1.89
N LEU A 279 10.98 -4.59 -3.20
CA LEU A 279 10.57 -3.60 -4.18
C LEU A 279 9.57 -4.22 -5.16
N ASN A 280 8.45 -3.57 -5.36
CA ASN A 280 7.37 -4.00 -6.22
C ASN A 280 7.23 -3.01 -7.39
N THR A 281 7.55 -3.47 -8.59
CA THR A 281 7.59 -2.64 -9.80
C THR A 281 6.23 -2.09 -10.20
N ASP A 282 5.14 -2.80 -9.89
CA ASP A 282 3.76 -2.34 -10.06
C ASP A 282 3.43 -1.15 -9.14
N THR A 283 3.91 -1.20 -7.89
CA THR A 283 3.76 -0.12 -6.90
C THR A 283 4.62 1.09 -7.26
N ILE A 284 5.87 0.86 -7.67
CA ILE A 284 6.79 1.91 -8.12
C ILE A 284 6.26 2.60 -9.36
N TYR A 285 5.79 1.84 -10.36
CA TYR A 285 5.17 2.41 -11.56
C TYR A 285 3.93 3.24 -11.20
N GLY A 286 3.01 2.68 -10.40
CA GLY A 286 1.80 3.40 -9.99
C GLY A 286 2.10 4.68 -9.19
N SER A 287 3.15 4.68 -8.39
CA SER A 287 3.67 5.90 -7.73
C SER A 287 4.11 6.95 -8.76
N SER A 288 4.89 6.55 -9.77
CA SER A 288 5.46 7.46 -10.77
C SER A 288 4.39 8.22 -11.59
N ILE A 289 3.23 7.60 -11.82
CA ILE A 289 2.09 8.21 -12.53
C ILE A 289 1.02 8.77 -11.59
N ASN A 290 1.23 8.70 -10.27
CA ASN A 290 0.24 9.03 -9.24
C ASN A 290 -1.10 8.27 -9.38
N ASP A 291 -1.05 7.01 -9.80
CA ASP A 291 -2.19 6.09 -9.86
C ASP A 291 -1.82 4.69 -9.36
N LEU A 292 -2.31 4.35 -8.16
CA LEU A 292 -2.15 3.02 -7.54
C LEU A 292 -3.38 2.12 -7.74
N HIS A 293 -4.31 2.52 -8.61
CA HIS A 293 -5.51 1.75 -8.91
C HIS A 293 -5.23 0.76 -10.05
N ASN A 294 -5.52 -0.53 -9.82
CA ASN A 294 -5.35 -1.59 -10.81
C ASN A 294 -4.03 -1.49 -11.58
N PRO A 295 -2.88 -1.72 -10.91
CA PRO A 295 -1.60 -1.66 -11.60
C PRO A 295 -1.64 -2.56 -12.86
N PRO A 296 -1.12 -2.06 -13.99
CA PRO A 296 -1.07 -2.86 -15.22
C PRO A 296 -0.23 -4.12 -14.99
N SER A 297 -0.47 -5.17 -15.78
CA SER A 297 0.37 -6.37 -15.75
C SER A 297 1.81 -6.07 -16.15
N LEU A 298 2.74 -6.97 -15.81
CA LEU A 298 4.16 -6.86 -16.15
C LEU A 298 4.36 -6.54 -17.64
N GLY A 299 3.77 -7.36 -18.52
CA GLY A 299 3.86 -7.17 -19.98
C GLY A 299 3.32 -5.83 -20.47
N LYS A 300 2.20 -5.35 -19.91
CA LYS A 300 1.66 -4.02 -20.26
C LYS A 300 2.60 -2.92 -19.80
N THR A 301 3.17 -3.03 -18.60
CA THR A 301 4.10 -2.04 -18.08
C THR A 301 5.37 -1.99 -18.91
N LEU A 302 5.97 -3.14 -19.24
CA LEU A 302 7.14 -3.24 -20.11
C LEU A 302 6.91 -2.57 -21.48
N ALA A 303 5.75 -2.82 -22.10
CA ALA A 303 5.37 -2.19 -23.36
C ALA A 303 5.30 -0.65 -23.27
N LEU A 304 4.79 -0.10 -22.16
CA LEU A 304 4.75 1.36 -21.93
C LEU A 304 6.16 1.98 -21.88
N PHE A 305 7.17 1.20 -21.51
CA PHE A 305 8.57 1.63 -21.49
C PHE A 305 9.34 1.24 -22.76
N ASN A 306 8.65 0.79 -23.80
CA ASN A 306 9.22 0.30 -25.05
C ASN A 306 10.28 -0.81 -24.85
N ILE A 307 10.08 -1.66 -23.84
CA ILE A 307 10.89 -2.86 -23.67
C ILE A 307 10.21 -3.98 -24.45
N GLU A 308 10.91 -4.47 -25.48
CA GLU A 308 10.45 -5.62 -26.24
C GLU A 308 10.52 -6.88 -25.37
N THR A 309 9.44 -7.65 -25.37
CA THR A 309 9.31 -8.86 -24.56
C THR A 309 9.02 -10.06 -25.43
N TRP A 310 9.59 -11.20 -25.05
CA TRP A 310 9.40 -12.47 -25.72
C TRP A 310 9.09 -13.53 -24.66
N ASN A 311 8.09 -14.37 -24.91
CA ASN A 311 7.79 -15.52 -24.07
C ASN A 311 7.52 -15.15 -22.58
N LEU A 312 6.72 -14.10 -22.34
CA LEU A 312 6.10 -13.84 -21.02
C LEU A 312 5.26 -15.06 -20.60
N HIS A 313 5.04 -15.30 -19.30
CA HIS A 313 4.46 -16.54 -18.76
C HIS A 313 5.42 -17.74 -18.82
N ASN A 314 6.70 -17.41 -18.81
CA ASN A 314 7.79 -18.30 -18.44
C ASN A 314 8.43 -17.66 -17.21
N ALA A 315 8.42 -18.35 -16.08
CA ALA A 315 8.79 -17.75 -14.80
C ALA A 315 10.22 -17.15 -14.81
N GLY A 316 11.15 -17.77 -15.55
CA GLY A 316 12.52 -17.25 -15.69
C GLY A 316 12.59 -15.93 -16.47
N ASN A 317 11.84 -15.84 -17.58
CA ASN A 317 11.73 -14.62 -18.36
C ASN A 317 11.03 -13.51 -17.57
N ASP A 318 9.95 -13.82 -16.85
CA ASP A 318 9.18 -12.84 -16.09
C ASP A 318 10.00 -12.26 -14.91
N ALA A 319 10.80 -13.09 -14.24
CA ALA A 319 11.77 -12.62 -13.26
C ALA A 319 12.82 -11.68 -13.86
N HIS A 320 13.38 -12.02 -15.03
CA HIS A 320 14.35 -11.17 -15.74
C HIS A 320 13.72 -9.83 -16.15
N TYR A 321 12.56 -9.87 -16.80
CA TYR A 321 11.85 -8.68 -17.24
C TYR A 321 11.39 -7.80 -16.07
N THR A 322 11.06 -8.39 -14.92
CA THR A 322 10.76 -7.65 -13.69
C THR A 322 11.97 -6.84 -13.22
N LEU A 323 13.18 -7.39 -13.24
CA LEU A 323 14.40 -6.63 -12.94
C LEU A 323 14.70 -5.56 -13.99
N LEU A 324 14.59 -5.89 -15.28
CA LEU A 324 14.76 -4.88 -16.34
C LEU A 324 13.78 -3.72 -16.17
N LEU A 325 12.52 -4.00 -15.83
CA LEU A 325 11.51 -3.00 -15.56
C LEU A 325 11.89 -2.14 -14.35
N LEU A 326 12.32 -2.75 -13.23
CA LEU A 326 12.79 -2.00 -12.06
C LEU A 326 13.89 -1.02 -12.48
N LEU A 327 14.93 -1.51 -13.15
CA LEU A 327 16.03 -0.67 -13.61
C LEU A 327 15.49 0.46 -14.49
N LYS A 328 14.62 0.17 -15.45
CA LYS A 328 14.04 1.19 -16.32
C LYS A 328 13.20 2.25 -15.58
N LEU A 329 12.43 1.85 -14.57
CA LEU A 329 11.58 2.73 -13.77
C LEU A 329 12.38 3.74 -12.95
N VAL A 330 13.56 3.35 -12.47
CA VAL A 330 14.35 4.16 -11.53
C VAL A 330 15.61 4.75 -12.13
N SER A 331 15.89 4.43 -13.39
CA SER A 331 17.01 5.00 -14.15
C SER A 331 16.59 6.29 -14.83
N ASP A 332 17.11 7.42 -14.36
CA ASP A 332 16.93 8.71 -15.06
C ASP A 332 17.61 8.71 -16.44
N SER A 333 18.54 7.78 -16.72
CA SER A 333 19.30 7.65 -17.96
C SER A 333 20.07 6.32 -18.05
N ILE A 334 19.40 5.19 -18.31
CA ILE A 334 20.10 3.97 -18.75
C ILE A 334 19.57 3.60 -20.14
N THR A 335 20.44 3.74 -21.14
CA THR A 335 20.32 2.98 -22.38
C THR A 335 20.58 1.53 -22.00
N ILE A 336 19.53 0.72 -21.98
CA ILE A 336 19.60 -0.73 -21.77
C ILE A 336 20.27 -1.36 -23.01
#